data_AF-A0AAN8BU81-F1
#
_entry.id   AF-A0AAN8BU81-F1
#
_cell.length_a   1.000
_cell.length_b   1.000
_cell.length_c   1.000
_cell.angle_alpha   90.00
_cell.angle_beta   90.00
_cell.angle_gamma   90.00
#
_symmetry.space_group_name_H-M   'P 1'
#
loop_
_entity.id
_entity.type
_entity.pdbx_description
1 polymer ?
#
loop_
_entity_poly.entity_id
_entity_poly.type
_entity_poly.pdbx_seq_one_letter_code
_entity_poly.pdbx_strand_id
1 'polypeptide(L)'
;MKLCTKTLKKEPEKWGNVQGVYCSGHMLQLCINTALKQDRIRRTVAAARNLVGHFRKSAKATVALKDKQKQQNVVVHTLTNDVATHWNSTCEMLDQLVEQRWPVTAVLSDPSITKKADRTLDLTADQWKLAQETAEVLGPLITLTELLSQEENVLLSATMQMLFNLKRRHLSPEEDDSPAIREVKKTLVTEIDSRWKLSLLEPSSIYLLSSALDQRFKQLKFLTNEKKDLVYIEVRLIF
;
A
#
# COMPACT_ATOMS: atom_id res chain seq x y z
N MET A 1 17.30 -2.16 10.35
CA MET A 1 17.86 -2.12 11.73
C MET A 1 17.04 -2.97 12.73
N LYS A 2 17.37 -4.26 12.95
CA LYS A 2 16.81 -5.06 14.06
C LYS A 2 17.70 -4.88 15.29
N LEU A 3 17.47 -3.83 16.08
CA LEU A 3 17.84 -3.92 17.49
C LEU A 3 16.94 -4.99 18.10
N CYS A 4 17.48 -6.20 18.20
CA CYS A 4 16.73 -7.34 18.69
C CYS A 4 16.29 -6.98 20.11
N THR A 5 14.98 -6.99 20.38
CA THR A 5 14.43 -6.87 21.73
C THR A 5 15.10 -7.83 22.71
N LYS A 6 15.68 -8.94 22.21
CA LYS A 6 16.54 -9.86 22.95
C LYS A 6 17.82 -9.23 23.49
N THR A 7 18.45 -8.30 22.77
CA THR A 7 19.66 -7.57 23.21
C THR A 7 19.32 -6.55 24.29
N LEU A 8 18.23 -5.80 24.12
CA LEU A 8 17.74 -4.85 25.15
C LEU A 8 17.37 -5.58 26.45
N LYS A 9 16.83 -6.80 26.36
CA LYS A 9 16.51 -7.65 27.53
C LYS A 9 17.73 -8.26 28.23
N LYS A 10 18.92 -8.27 27.61
CA LYS A 10 20.13 -8.86 28.22
C LYS A 10 20.81 -7.94 29.24
N GLU A 11 20.59 -6.63 29.15
CA GLU A 11 21.20 -5.64 30.04
C GLU A 11 20.17 -4.60 30.53
N PRO A 12 19.08 -5.02 31.20
CA PRO A 12 17.96 -4.14 31.54
C PRO A 12 18.38 -2.92 32.37
N GLU A 13 19.44 -3.04 33.17
CA GLU A 13 19.98 -1.97 34.02
C GLU A 13 20.75 -0.90 33.23
N LYS A 14 21.31 -1.23 32.06
CA LYS A 14 22.03 -0.26 31.20
C LYS A 14 21.11 0.56 30.30
N TRP A 15 19.95 0.01 29.95
CA TRP A 15 19.05 0.60 28.96
C TRP A 15 17.82 1.27 29.60
N GLY A 16 17.47 1.00 30.86
CA GLY A 16 16.30 1.62 31.50
C GLY A 16 14.97 1.32 30.78
N ASN A 17 13.92 2.10 31.05
CA ASN A 17 12.59 2.00 30.42
C ASN A 17 12.61 2.38 28.91
N VAL A 18 13.41 1.72 28.07
CA VAL A 18 13.39 1.94 26.62
C VAL A 18 12.07 1.45 26.05
N GLN A 19 11.23 2.40 25.63
CA GLN A 19 10.03 2.09 24.87
C GLN A 19 10.39 1.87 23.40
N GLY A 20 10.30 0.62 22.96
CA GLY A 20 10.50 0.28 21.55
C GLY A 20 9.38 0.83 20.67
N VAL A 21 9.76 1.37 19.51
CA VAL A 21 8.82 1.80 18.47
C VAL A 21 8.79 0.76 17.37
N TYR A 22 7.58 0.37 16.95
CA TYR A 22 7.42 -0.53 15.81
C TYR A 22 7.81 0.16 14.50
N CYS A 23 8.39 -0.60 13.56
CA CYS A 23 8.70 -0.07 12.23
C CYS A 23 7.40 0.34 11.51
N SER A 24 7.27 1.63 11.20
CA SER A 24 6.07 2.19 10.57
C SER A 24 5.82 1.60 9.18
N GLY A 25 6.87 1.37 8.38
CA GLY A 25 6.74 0.69 7.08
C GLY A 25 6.21 -0.74 7.23
N HIS A 26 6.70 -1.50 8.21
CA HIS A 26 6.19 -2.85 8.48
C HIS A 26 4.74 -2.84 8.97
N MET A 27 4.36 -1.91 9.84
CA MET A 27 2.98 -1.77 10.29
C MET A 27 2.04 -1.42 9.13
N LEU A 28 2.46 -0.53 8.24
CA LEU A 28 1.67 -0.14 7.07
C LEU A 28 1.49 -1.31 6.11
N GLN A 29 2.55 -2.09 5.87
CA GLN A 29 2.47 -3.35 5.12
C GLN A 29 1.43 -4.30 5.73
N LEU A 30 1.34 -4.41 7.05
CA LEU A 30 0.32 -5.24 7.70
C LEU A 30 -1.09 -4.71 7.46
N CYS A 31 -1.32 -3.38 7.51
CA CYS A 31 -2.61 -2.77 7.15
C CYS A 31 -3.03 -3.15 5.72
N ILE A 32 -2.10 -3.01 4.77
CA ILE A 32 -2.35 -3.27 3.35
C ILE A 32 -2.65 -4.74 3.11
N ASN A 33 -1.87 -5.64 3.71
CA ASN A 33 -2.10 -7.07 3.62
C ASN A 33 -3.47 -7.49 4.18
N THR A 34 -3.98 -6.80 5.21
CA THR A 34 -5.34 -7.03 5.71
C THR A 34 -6.39 -6.60 4.67
N ALA A 35 -6.23 -5.43 4.05
CA ALA A 35 -7.15 -4.94 3.03
C ALA A 35 -7.16 -5.83 1.77
N LEU A 36 -5.99 -6.28 1.29
CA LEU A 36 -5.86 -7.17 0.14
C LEU A 36 -6.48 -8.57 0.34
N LYS A 37 -6.73 -8.97 1.59
CA LYS A 37 -7.41 -10.25 1.91
C LYS A 37 -8.91 -10.21 1.72
N GLN A 38 -9.53 -9.04 1.53
CA GLN A 38 -10.95 -8.92 1.24
C GLN A 38 -11.32 -9.73 0.00
N ASP A 39 -12.44 -10.45 0.05
CA ASP A 39 -12.73 -11.52 -0.92
C ASP A 39 -12.88 -11.04 -2.37
N ARG A 40 -13.40 -9.83 -2.59
CA ARG A 40 -13.51 -9.27 -3.96
C ARG A 40 -12.13 -8.94 -4.54
N ILE A 41 -11.27 -8.33 -3.72
CA ILE A 41 -9.89 -8.00 -4.10
C ILE A 41 -9.09 -9.28 -4.34
N ARG A 42 -9.11 -10.22 -3.38
CA ARG A 42 -8.41 -11.50 -3.46
C ARG A 42 -8.77 -12.30 -4.71
N ARG A 43 -10.05 -12.35 -5.08
CA ARG A 43 -10.52 -13.04 -6.30
C ARG A 43 -10.05 -12.34 -7.58
N THR A 44 -10.08 -11.01 -7.61
CA THR A 44 -9.61 -10.22 -8.76
C THR A 44 -8.11 -10.38 -8.96
N VAL A 45 -7.32 -10.29 -7.88
CA VAL A 45 -5.87 -10.53 -7.92
C VAL A 45 -5.57 -11.97 -8.35
N ALA A 46 -6.31 -12.96 -7.87
CA ALA A 46 -6.13 -14.35 -8.31
C ALA A 46 -6.42 -14.54 -9.81
N ALA A 47 -7.47 -13.89 -10.33
CA ALA A 47 -7.77 -13.90 -11.76
C ALA A 47 -6.66 -13.22 -12.58
N ALA A 48 -6.17 -12.05 -12.12
CA ALA A 48 -5.04 -11.35 -12.73
C ALA A 48 -3.77 -12.22 -12.79
N ARG A 49 -3.42 -12.92 -11.70
CA ARG A 49 -2.28 -13.87 -11.67
C ARG A 49 -2.43 -15.01 -12.68
N ASN A 50 -3.64 -15.54 -12.83
CA ASN A 50 -3.90 -16.62 -13.79
C ASN A 50 -3.76 -16.12 -15.23
N LEU A 51 -4.30 -14.93 -15.51
CA LEU A 51 -4.20 -14.26 -16.80
C LEU A 51 -2.73 -13.98 -17.18
N VAL A 52 -2.00 -13.28 -16.32
CA VAL A 52 -0.56 -13.02 -16.53
C VAL A 52 0.22 -14.32 -16.64
N GLY A 53 -0.10 -15.31 -15.80
CA GLY A 53 0.47 -16.65 -15.86
C GLY A 53 0.29 -17.36 -17.20
N HIS A 54 -0.84 -17.17 -17.89
CA HIS A 54 -1.06 -17.71 -19.23
C HIS A 54 -0.10 -17.11 -20.24
N PHE A 55 0.03 -15.79 -20.29
CA PHE A 55 0.96 -15.12 -21.19
C PHE A 55 2.40 -15.55 -20.94
N ARG A 56 2.82 -15.66 -19.67
CA ARG A 56 4.18 -16.11 -19.31
C ARG A 56 4.48 -17.55 -19.73
N LYS A 57 3.49 -18.45 -19.73
CA LYS A 57 3.66 -19.87 -20.08
C LYS A 57 3.52 -20.13 -21.59
N SER A 58 2.73 -19.34 -22.29
CA SER A 58 2.45 -19.51 -23.72
C SER A 58 3.36 -18.63 -24.57
N ALA A 59 4.38 -19.23 -25.19
CA ALA A 59 5.27 -18.53 -26.12
C ALA A 59 4.47 -17.87 -27.26
N LYS A 60 3.44 -18.56 -27.76
CA LYS A 60 2.54 -18.05 -28.80
C LYS A 60 1.78 -16.79 -28.35
N ALA A 61 1.21 -16.81 -27.14
CA ALA A 61 0.50 -15.65 -26.59
C ALA A 61 1.46 -14.49 -26.28
N THR A 62 2.67 -14.78 -25.79
CA THR A 62 3.71 -13.76 -25.55
C THR A 62 4.12 -13.06 -26.84
N VAL A 63 4.37 -13.79 -27.93
CA VAL A 63 4.72 -13.19 -29.22
C VAL A 63 3.57 -12.34 -29.74
N ALA A 64 2.35 -12.88 -29.71
CA ALA A 64 1.17 -12.15 -30.13
C ALA A 64 0.92 -10.87 -29.30
N LEU A 65 1.18 -10.92 -27.99
CA LEU A 65 1.06 -9.74 -27.13
C LEU A 65 2.02 -8.65 -27.56
N LYS A 66 3.29 -8.98 -27.81
CA LYS A 66 4.28 -8.02 -28.32
C LYS A 66 3.85 -7.39 -29.65
N ASP A 67 3.27 -8.17 -30.53
CA ASP A 67 2.78 -7.67 -31.81
C ASP A 67 1.56 -6.75 -31.63
N LYS A 68 0.64 -7.10 -30.72
CA LYS A 68 -0.51 -6.25 -30.38
C LYS A 68 -0.10 -4.96 -29.67
N GLN A 69 0.90 -5.01 -28.80
CA GLN A 69 1.49 -3.84 -28.15
C GLN A 69 2.03 -2.85 -29.20
N LYS A 70 2.79 -3.35 -30.18
CA LYS A 70 3.28 -2.53 -31.30
C LYS A 70 2.15 -1.97 -32.15
N GLN A 71 1.15 -2.79 -32.50
CA GLN A 71 0.01 -2.37 -33.32
C GLN A 71 -0.83 -1.28 -32.66
N GLN A 72 -0.92 -1.31 -31.33
CA GLN A 72 -1.71 -0.36 -30.53
C GLN A 72 -0.88 0.80 -29.98
N ASN A 73 0.41 0.90 -30.34
CA ASN A 73 1.32 1.95 -29.88
C ASN A 73 1.39 2.10 -28.35
N VAL A 74 1.31 1.00 -27.61
CA VAL A 74 1.56 0.97 -26.16
C VAL A 74 2.99 0.49 -25.87
N VAL A 75 3.45 0.67 -24.63
CA VAL A 75 4.78 0.22 -24.22
C VAL A 75 4.90 -1.30 -24.41
N VAL A 76 5.97 -1.72 -25.09
CA VAL A 76 6.24 -3.13 -25.35
C VAL A 76 7.02 -3.72 -24.19
N HIS A 77 6.37 -4.53 -23.37
CA HIS A 77 7.04 -5.23 -22.28
C HIS A 77 6.34 -6.57 -21.96
N THR A 78 7.03 -7.44 -21.25
CA THR A 78 6.47 -8.70 -20.76
C THR A 78 5.65 -8.46 -19.49
N LEU A 79 4.53 -9.17 -19.35
CA LEU A 79 3.74 -9.17 -18.13
C LEU A 79 4.46 -9.96 -17.02
N THR A 80 4.47 -9.42 -15.81
CA THR A 80 5.14 -10.01 -14.63
C THR A 80 4.10 -10.38 -13.59
N ASN A 81 4.22 -11.60 -13.04
CA ASN A 81 3.36 -12.01 -11.91
C ASN A 81 3.90 -11.39 -10.63
N ASP A 82 3.00 -11.10 -9.72
CA ASP A 82 3.37 -10.70 -8.37
C ASP A 82 4.08 -11.82 -7.59
N VAL A 83 4.73 -11.41 -6.51
CA VAL A 83 5.22 -12.26 -5.44
C VAL A 83 4.19 -12.19 -4.32
N ALA A 84 3.49 -13.30 -4.06
CA ALA A 84 2.34 -13.32 -3.14
C ALA A 84 2.62 -12.80 -1.71
N THR A 85 3.89 -12.78 -1.28
CA THR A 85 4.34 -12.26 0.03
C THR A 85 4.68 -10.77 0.01
N HIS A 86 4.74 -10.14 -1.17
CA HIS A 86 5.19 -8.76 -1.37
C HIS A 86 4.10 -7.92 -2.06
N TRP A 87 3.34 -7.17 -1.27
CA TRP A 87 2.18 -6.43 -1.75
C TRP A 87 2.50 -5.38 -2.83
N ASN A 88 3.68 -4.76 -2.85
CA ASN A 88 4.04 -3.82 -3.93
C ASN A 88 4.00 -4.52 -5.28
N SER A 89 4.48 -5.76 -5.35
CA SER A 89 4.48 -6.53 -6.61
C SER A 89 3.06 -6.89 -7.07
N THR A 90 2.09 -6.96 -6.13
CA THR A 90 0.68 -7.08 -6.49
C THR A 90 0.19 -5.81 -7.18
N CYS A 91 0.52 -4.64 -6.64
CA CYS A 91 0.15 -3.35 -7.25
C CYS A 91 0.79 -3.21 -8.63
N GLU A 92 2.10 -3.44 -8.74
CA GLU A 92 2.85 -3.38 -10.00
C GLU A 92 2.26 -4.31 -11.07
N MET A 93 1.88 -5.54 -10.69
CA MET A 93 1.20 -6.47 -11.60
C MET A 93 -0.15 -5.93 -12.07
N LEU A 94 -0.96 -5.34 -11.16
CA LEU A 94 -2.26 -4.77 -11.51
C LEU A 94 -2.11 -3.55 -12.43
N ASP A 95 -1.22 -2.61 -12.09
CA ASP A 95 -0.92 -1.44 -12.91
C ASP A 95 -0.49 -1.84 -14.32
N GLN A 96 0.48 -2.76 -14.41
CA GLN A 96 0.99 -3.28 -15.67
C GLN A 96 -0.11 -3.96 -16.49
N LEU A 97 -0.99 -4.72 -15.83
CA LEU A 97 -2.06 -5.43 -16.51
C LEU A 97 -3.14 -4.47 -17.01
N VAL A 98 -3.48 -3.43 -16.23
CA VAL A 98 -4.44 -2.37 -16.60
C VAL A 98 -3.92 -1.55 -17.78
N GLU A 99 -2.64 -1.16 -17.76
CA GLU A 99 -1.97 -0.49 -18.90
C GLU A 99 -2.10 -1.33 -20.18
N GLN A 100 -1.94 -2.64 -20.05
CA GLN A 100 -1.92 -3.59 -21.15
C GLN A 100 -3.28 -4.23 -21.46
N ARG A 101 -4.38 -3.66 -20.94
CA ARG A 101 -5.73 -4.20 -21.09
C ARG A 101 -6.11 -4.49 -22.54
N TRP A 102 -5.98 -3.50 -23.43
CA TRP A 102 -6.43 -3.64 -24.82
C TRP A 102 -5.60 -4.63 -25.64
N PRO A 103 -4.25 -4.67 -25.55
CA PRO A 103 -3.46 -5.72 -26.19
C PRO A 103 -3.79 -7.11 -25.65
N VAL A 104 -3.96 -7.26 -24.34
CA VAL A 104 -4.28 -8.54 -23.69
C VAL A 104 -5.63 -9.07 -24.16
N THR A 105 -6.69 -8.27 -24.08
CA THR A 105 -8.03 -8.66 -24.55
C THR A 105 -8.03 -8.97 -26.04
N ALA A 106 -7.26 -8.25 -26.87
CA ALA A 106 -7.14 -8.55 -28.29
C ALA A 106 -6.50 -9.91 -28.57
N VAL A 107 -5.44 -10.28 -27.83
CA VAL A 107 -4.82 -11.61 -27.96
C VAL A 107 -5.78 -12.72 -27.51
N LEU A 108 -6.48 -12.54 -26.38
CA LEU A 108 -7.41 -13.54 -25.88
C LEU A 108 -8.63 -13.73 -26.80
N SER A 109 -9.07 -12.67 -27.46
CA SER A 109 -10.22 -12.71 -28.35
C SER A 109 -9.90 -13.36 -29.70
N ASP A 110 -8.63 -13.40 -30.11
CA ASP A 110 -8.21 -13.95 -31.40
C ASP A 110 -8.25 -15.50 -31.41
N PRO A 111 -9.14 -16.13 -32.21
CA PRO A 111 -9.26 -17.57 -32.28
C PRO A 111 -8.04 -18.29 -32.85
N SER A 112 -7.25 -17.60 -33.67
CA SER A 112 -6.04 -18.15 -34.27
C SER A 112 -4.90 -18.24 -33.26
N ILE A 113 -4.93 -17.41 -32.20
CA ILE A 113 -3.92 -17.37 -31.15
C ILE A 113 -4.36 -18.17 -29.94
N THR A 114 -5.57 -17.91 -29.43
CA THR A 114 -6.06 -18.35 -28.13
C THR A 114 -7.14 -19.42 -28.25
N LYS A 115 -6.90 -20.56 -27.59
CA LYS A 115 -7.86 -21.68 -27.54
C LYS A 115 -9.13 -21.25 -26.82
N LYS A 116 -10.28 -21.82 -27.20
CA LYS A 116 -11.59 -21.49 -26.61
C LYS A 116 -11.60 -21.56 -25.07
N ALA A 117 -10.92 -22.54 -24.49
CA ALA A 117 -10.81 -22.71 -23.04
C ALA A 117 -9.98 -21.62 -22.34
N ASP A 118 -9.02 -21.02 -23.04
CA ASP A 118 -8.16 -19.96 -22.49
C ASP A 118 -8.80 -18.57 -22.63
N ARG A 119 -9.84 -18.41 -23.46
CA ARG A 119 -10.55 -17.12 -23.61
C ARG A 119 -11.31 -16.71 -22.35
N THR A 120 -11.67 -17.67 -21.51
CA THR A 120 -12.32 -17.42 -20.21
C THR A 120 -11.33 -16.89 -19.16
N LEU A 121 -10.04 -16.76 -19.49
CA LEU A 121 -9.05 -16.14 -18.63
C LEU A 121 -9.09 -14.61 -18.67
N ASP A 122 -9.81 -14.01 -19.63
CA ASP A 122 -9.99 -12.55 -19.61
C ASP A 122 -10.74 -12.14 -18.34
N LEU A 123 -10.35 -10.99 -17.79
CA LEU A 123 -11.04 -10.43 -16.64
C LEU A 123 -12.39 -9.90 -17.09
N THR A 124 -13.40 -10.02 -16.22
CA THR A 124 -14.67 -9.35 -16.45
C THR A 124 -14.50 -7.82 -16.41
N ALA A 125 -15.46 -7.08 -16.96
CA ALA A 125 -15.42 -5.61 -16.89
C ALA A 125 -15.31 -5.10 -15.44
N ASP A 126 -16.01 -5.75 -14.51
CA ASP A 126 -15.95 -5.43 -13.08
C ASP A 126 -14.58 -5.75 -12.47
N GLN A 127 -13.95 -6.85 -12.87
CA GLN A 127 -12.60 -7.20 -12.42
C GLN A 127 -11.55 -6.24 -12.97
N TRP A 128 -11.66 -5.83 -14.24
CA TRP A 128 -10.82 -4.80 -14.84
C TRP A 128 -10.94 -3.48 -14.10
N LYS A 129 -12.17 -3.03 -13.83
CA LYS A 129 -12.44 -1.83 -13.06
C LYS A 129 -11.86 -1.93 -11.65
N LEU A 130 -12.12 -3.04 -10.95
CA LEU A 130 -11.62 -3.23 -9.58
C LEU A 130 -10.10 -3.33 -9.52
N ALA A 131 -9.44 -3.93 -10.51
CA ALA A 131 -7.98 -3.98 -10.61
C ALA A 131 -7.39 -2.57 -10.70
N GLN A 132 -7.96 -1.72 -11.56
CA GLN A 132 -7.56 -0.32 -11.71
C GLN A 132 -7.76 0.45 -10.40
N GLU A 133 -8.97 0.45 -9.83
CA GLU A 133 -9.25 1.20 -8.60
C GLU A 133 -8.39 0.70 -7.42
N THR A 134 -8.09 -0.60 -7.37
CA THR A 134 -7.21 -1.16 -6.33
C THR A 134 -5.80 -0.61 -6.46
N ALA A 135 -5.25 -0.58 -7.67
CA ALA A 135 -3.90 -0.05 -7.90
C ALA A 135 -3.82 1.45 -7.58
N GLU A 136 -4.82 2.22 -7.97
CA GLU A 136 -4.94 3.65 -7.66
C GLU A 136 -4.96 3.91 -6.14
N VAL A 137 -5.69 3.11 -5.36
CA VAL A 137 -5.71 3.23 -3.88
C VAL A 137 -4.38 2.84 -3.24
N LEU A 138 -3.67 1.86 -3.82
CA LEU A 138 -2.37 1.39 -3.29
C LEU A 138 -1.20 2.31 -3.64
N GLY A 139 -1.26 3.09 -4.73
CA GLY A 139 -0.17 3.98 -5.16
C GLY A 139 0.36 4.92 -4.06
N PRO A 140 -0.49 5.70 -3.38
CA PRO A 140 -0.06 6.56 -2.28
C PRO A 140 0.57 5.78 -1.10
N LEU A 141 0.13 4.55 -0.88
CA LEU A 141 0.68 3.68 0.17
C LEU A 141 2.07 3.15 -0.20
N ILE A 142 2.37 2.94 -1.49
CA ILE A 142 3.72 2.56 -1.96
C ILE A 142 4.67 3.69 -1.68
N THR A 143 4.32 4.90 -2.13
CA THR A 143 5.12 6.11 -1.92
C THR A 143 5.40 6.33 -0.44
N LEU A 144 4.36 6.14 0.40
CA LEU A 144 4.51 6.27 1.84
C LEU A 144 5.42 5.18 2.44
N THR A 145 5.29 3.94 2.02
CA THR A 145 6.10 2.82 2.53
C THR A 145 7.57 2.97 2.12
N GLU A 146 7.84 3.38 0.89
CA GLU A 146 9.19 3.67 0.39
C GLU A 146 9.83 4.80 1.20
N LEU A 147 9.11 5.90 1.39
CA LEU A 147 9.59 7.01 2.22
C LEU A 147 9.85 6.55 3.66
N LEU A 148 8.97 5.74 4.25
CA LEU A 148 9.14 5.17 5.58
C LEU A 148 10.26 4.13 5.71
N SER A 149 10.79 3.64 4.58
CA SER A 149 11.84 2.61 4.53
C SER A 149 13.24 3.20 4.30
N GLN A 150 13.35 4.50 4.03
CA GLN A 150 14.63 5.18 3.84
C GLN A 150 15.33 5.43 5.18
N GLU A 151 16.58 4.98 5.31
CA GLU A 151 17.35 5.08 6.57
C GLU A 151 17.81 6.51 6.89
N GLU A 152 17.96 7.36 5.88
CA GLU A 152 18.48 8.73 6.02
C GLU A 152 17.43 9.74 6.53
N ASN A 153 16.15 9.36 6.52
CA ASN A 153 15.08 10.25 6.97
C ASN A 153 14.74 9.99 8.44
N VAL A 154 14.79 11.04 9.27
CA VAL A 154 14.21 11.02 10.63
C VAL A 154 12.68 11.00 10.47
N LEU A 155 12.13 9.81 10.26
CA LEU A 155 10.73 9.61 9.88
C LEU A 155 9.79 9.58 11.07
N LEU A 156 10.30 9.37 12.28
CA LEU A 156 9.48 9.26 13.49
C LEU A 156 8.64 10.53 13.73
N SER A 157 9.24 11.71 13.51
CA SER A 157 8.58 13.02 13.59
C SER A 157 7.60 13.28 12.45
N ALA A 158 7.73 12.55 11.34
CA ALA A 158 6.88 12.69 10.17
C ALA A 158 5.70 11.69 10.17
N THR A 159 5.84 10.56 10.88
CA THR A 159 4.88 9.43 10.87
C THR A 159 3.44 9.90 11.07
N MET A 160 3.16 10.68 12.12
CA MET A 160 1.78 11.09 12.41
C MET A 160 1.23 12.01 11.33
N GLN A 161 2.00 13.03 10.93
CA GLN A 161 1.59 13.93 9.86
C GLN A 161 1.28 13.17 8.56
N MET A 162 2.09 12.17 8.23
CA MET A 162 1.92 11.34 7.03
C MET A 162 0.69 10.44 7.13
N LEU A 163 0.47 9.76 8.26
CA LEU A 163 -0.71 8.91 8.47
C LEU A 163 -2.02 9.72 8.42
N PHE A 164 -2.08 10.86 9.11
CA PHE A 164 -3.27 11.73 9.06
C PHE A 164 -3.52 12.30 7.66
N ASN A 165 -2.47 12.66 6.92
CA ASN A 165 -2.60 13.09 5.53
C ASN A 165 -3.08 11.97 4.62
N LEU A 166 -2.51 10.76 4.74
CA LEU A 166 -2.93 9.59 3.97
C LEU A 166 -4.42 9.33 4.17
N LYS A 167 -4.88 9.29 5.43
CA LYS A 167 -6.29 9.08 5.76
C LYS A 167 -7.21 10.13 5.12
N ARG A 168 -6.85 11.41 5.28
CA ARG A 168 -7.66 12.53 4.80
C ARG A 168 -7.66 12.69 3.28
N ARG A 169 -6.53 12.41 2.61
CA ARG A 169 -6.35 12.72 1.19
C ARG A 169 -6.58 11.53 0.26
N HIS A 170 -6.35 10.31 0.74
CA HIS A 170 -6.36 9.12 -0.13
C HIS A 170 -7.29 8.00 0.35
N LEU A 171 -7.60 7.95 1.65
CA LEU A 171 -8.46 6.90 2.22
C LEU A 171 -9.83 7.39 2.65
N SER A 172 -10.18 8.62 2.32
CA SER A 172 -11.54 9.13 2.51
C SER A 172 -12.43 8.56 1.40
N PRO A 173 -13.61 8.00 1.73
CA PRO A 173 -14.52 7.49 0.71
C PRO A 173 -14.99 8.62 -0.21
N GLU A 174 -14.99 8.36 -1.51
CA GLU A 174 -15.46 9.25 -2.56
C GLU A 174 -16.77 8.72 -3.16
N GLU A 175 -17.53 9.59 -3.82
CA GLU A 175 -18.85 9.22 -4.39
C GLU A 175 -18.71 8.15 -5.47
N ASP A 176 -17.66 8.24 -6.29
CA ASP A 176 -17.40 7.32 -7.41
C ASP A 176 -16.75 5.99 -6.97
N ASP A 177 -16.34 5.85 -5.70
CA ASP A 177 -15.73 4.62 -5.20
C ASP A 177 -16.70 3.45 -5.32
N SER A 178 -16.25 2.35 -5.94
CA SER A 178 -16.98 1.10 -5.92
C SER A 178 -17.17 0.57 -4.48
N PRO A 179 -18.20 -0.24 -4.20
CA PRO A 179 -18.44 -0.78 -2.86
C PRO A 179 -17.23 -1.53 -2.28
N ALA A 180 -16.46 -2.22 -3.13
CA ALA A 180 -15.26 -2.94 -2.71
C ALA A 180 -14.16 -1.95 -2.28
N ILE A 181 -13.99 -0.84 -3.00
CA ILE A 181 -12.97 0.16 -2.70
C ILE A 181 -13.30 0.96 -1.44
N ARG A 182 -14.57 1.27 -1.22
CA ARG A 182 -15.03 1.86 0.05
C ARG A 182 -14.69 0.95 1.24
N GLU A 183 -14.84 -0.37 1.05
CA GLU A 183 -14.46 -1.36 2.06
C GLU A 183 -12.94 -1.41 2.27
N VAL A 184 -12.14 -1.40 1.20
CA VAL A 184 -10.65 -1.32 1.27
C VAL A 184 -10.21 -0.08 2.06
N LYS A 185 -10.69 1.10 1.67
CA LYS A 185 -10.36 2.38 2.33
C LYS A 185 -10.74 2.35 3.82
N LYS A 186 -11.93 1.85 4.16
CA LYS A 186 -12.40 1.71 5.55
C LYS A 186 -11.54 0.74 6.36
N THR A 187 -11.17 -0.40 5.78
CA THR A 187 -10.28 -1.37 6.45
C THR A 187 -8.90 -0.78 6.68
N LEU A 188 -8.31 -0.09 5.69
CA LEU A 188 -7.02 0.58 5.85
C LEU A 188 -7.04 1.61 6.97
N VAL A 189 -8.05 2.49 7.00
CA VAL A 189 -8.25 3.48 8.07
C VAL A 189 -8.35 2.80 9.43
N THR A 190 -9.15 1.75 9.54
CA THR A 190 -9.36 1.00 10.80
C THR A 190 -8.07 0.35 11.30
N GLU A 191 -7.33 -0.30 10.39
CA GLU A 191 -6.05 -0.95 10.71
C GLU A 191 -4.99 0.08 11.13
N ILE A 192 -4.92 1.23 10.45
CA ILE A 192 -4.02 2.34 10.81
C ILE A 192 -4.37 2.86 12.21
N ASP A 193 -5.65 3.15 12.46
CA ASP A 193 -6.10 3.66 13.76
C ASP A 193 -5.79 2.70 14.91
N SER A 194 -6.02 1.40 14.69
CA SER A 194 -5.75 0.35 15.67
C SER A 194 -4.26 0.18 15.95
N ARG A 195 -3.43 0.07 14.91
CA ARG A 195 -2.00 -0.25 15.06
C ARG A 195 -1.21 0.88 15.70
N TRP A 196 -1.55 2.13 15.41
CA TRP A 196 -0.93 3.30 16.05
C TRP A 196 -1.72 3.81 17.26
N LYS A 197 -2.85 3.17 17.60
CA LYS A 197 -3.74 3.57 18.70
C LYS A 197 -4.09 5.07 18.64
N LEU A 198 -4.44 5.55 17.44
CA LEU A 198 -4.54 7.00 17.18
C LEU A 198 -5.61 7.69 18.04
N SER A 199 -6.67 6.98 18.44
CA SER A 199 -7.69 7.48 19.36
C SER A 199 -7.19 7.67 20.80
N LEU A 200 -6.20 6.87 21.22
CA LEU A 200 -5.59 6.88 22.56
C LEU A 200 -4.19 7.50 22.54
N LEU A 201 -3.91 8.34 21.53
CA LEU A 201 -2.58 8.91 21.36
C LEU A 201 -2.34 9.97 22.44
N GLU A 202 -1.62 9.61 23.49
CA GLU A 202 -1.29 10.52 24.59
C GLU A 202 -0.35 11.66 24.14
N PRO A 203 -0.45 12.87 24.73
CA PRO A 203 0.46 13.99 24.44
C PRO A 203 1.94 13.66 24.64
N SER A 204 2.25 12.79 25.60
CA SER A 204 3.60 12.29 25.91
C SER A 204 4.10 11.21 24.95
N SER A 205 3.31 10.83 23.94
CA SER A 205 3.72 9.85 22.93
C SER A 205 4.97 10.30 22.18
N ILE A 206 5.95 9.41 22.04
CA ILE A 206 7.21 9.68 21.33
C ILE A 206 6.99 10.19 19.89
N TYR A 207 5.90 9.77 19.23
CA TYR A 207 5.55 10.26 17.91
C TYR A 207 5.17 11.75 17.93
N LEU A 208 4.42 12.19 18.94
CA LEU A 208 3.99 13.59 19.06
C LEU A 208 5.14 14.48 19.54
N LEU A 209 5.90 14.02 20.53
CA LEU A 209 7.08 14.73 21.01
C LEU A 209 8.11 14.93 19.91
N SER A 210 8.44 13.87 19.15
CA SER A 210 9.36 13.99 18.00
C SER A 210 8.81 14.91 16.90
N SER A 211 7.51 14.86 16.62
CA SER A 211 6.87 15.79 15.66
C SER A 211 6.96 17.24 16.12
N ALA A 212 6.81 17.50 17.42
CA ALA A 212 6.87 18.85 18.00
C ALA A 212 8.29 19.45 17.97
N LEU A 213 9.31 18.61 18.12
CA LEU A 213 10.72 19.02 18.06
C LEU A 213 11.23 19.23 16.62
N ASP A 214 10.61 18.56 15.64
CA ASP A 214 10.98 18.71 14.22
C ASP A 214 10.43 20.02 13.64
N GLN A 215 11.31 20.91 13.17
CA GLN A 215 10.93 22.21 12.60
C GLN A 215 9.87 22.10 11.48
N ARG A 216 9.88 21.01 10.70
CA ARG A 216 8.94 20.79 9.59
C ARG A 216 7.52 20.51 10.10
N PHE A 217 7.40 19.86 11.27
CA PHE A 217 6.13 19.37 11.82
C PHE A 217 5.72 20.04 13.13
N LYS A 218 6.54 20.97 13.63
CA LYS A 218 6.34 21.74 14.88
C LYS A 218 4.92 22.30 15.03
N GLN A 219 4.25 22.66 13.94
CA GLN A 219 2.90 23.21 14.03
C GLN A 219 1.81 22.18 14.36
N LEU A 220 2.10 20.87 14.29
CA LEU A 220 1.20 19.75 14.60
C LEU A 220 -0.19 19.93 13.98
N LYS A 221 -0.26 20.36 12.71
CA LYS A 221 -1.52 20.74 12.00
C LYS A 221 -2.55 19.61 11.87
N PHE A 222 -2.18 18.39 12.26
CA PHE A 222 -3.03 17.21 12.26
C PHE A 222 -3.75 16.98 13.60
N LEU A 223 -3.46 17.77 14.64
CA LEU A 223 -4.13 17.74 15.95
C LEU A 223 -5.09 18.93 16.11
N THR A 224 -5.98 18.83 17.10
CA THR A 224 -6.74 19.99 17.60
C THR A 224 -5.83 20.91 18.40
N ASN A 225 -6.23 22.18 18.57
CA ASN A 225 -5.44 23.16 19.31
C ASN A 225 -5.23 22.73 20.77
N GLU A 226 -6.26 22.18 21.41
CA GLU A 226 -6.22 21.72 22.80
C GLU A 226 -5.17 20.62 22.97
N LYS A 227 -5.17 19.63 22.06
CA LYS A 227 -4.21 18.52 22.12
C LYS A 227 -2.79 18.97 21.79
N LYS A 228 -2.64 19.93 20.87
CA LYS A 228 -1.34 20.55 20.57
C LYS A 228 -0.74 21.24 21.79
N ASP A 229 -1.53 22.01 22.53
CA ASP A 229 -1.05 22.71 23.73
C ASP A 229 -0.57 21.73 24.80
N LEU A 230 -1.31 20.63 25.02
CA LEU A 230 -0.89 19.55 25.92
C LEU A 230 0.45 18.92 25.50
N VAL A 231 0.68 18.68 24.20
CA VAL A 231 1.97 18.15 23.71
C VAL A 231 3.12 19.11 24.04
N TYR A 232 2.91 20.42 23.89
CA TYR A 232 3.95 21.41 24.20
C TYR A 232 4.22 21.57 25.70
N ILE A 233 3.23 21.31 26.56
CA ILE A 233 3.46 21.20 28.01
C ILE A 233 4.39 20.03 28.29
N GLU A 234 4.13 18.85 27.73
CA GLU A 234 4.99 17.67 27.88
C GLU A 234 6.42 17.93 27.38
N VAL A 235 6.59 18.58 26.22
CA VAL A 235 7.92 18.93 25.70
C VAL A 235 8.71 19.78 26.70
N ARG A 236 8.08 20.77 27.35
CA ARG A 236 8.73 21.64 28.35
C ARG A 236 9.03 20.94 29.68
N LEU A 237 8.33 19.84 29.98
CA LEU A 237 8.61 19.03 31.18
C LEU A 237 9.82 18.12 30.98
N ILE A 238 10.12 17.76 29.73
CA ILE A 238 11.20 16.83 29.37
C ILE A 238 12.52 17.55 29.03
N PHE A 239 12.45 18.75 28.42
CA PHE A 239 13.58 19.55 27.96
C PHE A 239 13.59 20.94 28.60
#